data_AF-A0A0Q0EK25-F1
#
_entry.id   AF-A0A0Q0EK25-F1
#
_cell.length_a   1.000
_cell.length_b   1.000
_cell.length_c   1.000
_cell.angle_alpha   90.00
_cell.angle_beta   90.00
_cell.angle_gamma   90.00
#
_symmetry.space_group_name_H-M   'P 1'
#
loop_
_entity.id
_entity.type
_entity.pdbx_description
1 polymer ?
#
loop_
_entity_poly.entity_id
_entity_poly.type
_entity_poly.pdbx_seq_one_letter_code
_entity_poly.pdbx_strand_id
1 'polypeptide(L)'
;MPRRSILSASERDTLLALPDSQDDLIRYYTFNESDLSLIRQRRGDANRLGFAVQLCLLRYPGYALASDSVLAASIKHGSPQNSEKIVR
;
A
#
# COMPACT_ATOMS: atom_id res chain seq x y z
N MET A 1 -7.50 -19.16 22.99
CA MET A 1 -8.07 -17.94 23.59
C MET A 1 -8.61 -17.05 22.47
N PRO A 2 -9.92 -16.78 22.39
CA PRO A 2 -10.48 -15.91 21.36
C PRO A 2 -10.03 -14.47 21.62
N ARG A 3 -9.42 -13.81 20.62
CA ARG A 3 -9.07 -12.38 20.73
C ARG A 3 -10.36 -11.57 20.72
N ARG A 4 -10.76 -11.07 21.88
CA ARG A 4 -11.84 -10.08 21.97
C ARG A 4 -11.37 -8.79 21.31
N SER A 5 -12.14 -8.36 20.33
CA SER A 5 -11.95 -7.11 19.64
C SER A 5 -12.28 -5.97 20.61
N ILE A 6 -11.30 -5.10 20.91
CA ILE A 6 -11.50 -3.95 21.82
C ILE A 6 -12.25 -2.81 21.13
N LEU A 7 -12.13 -2.70 19.80
CA LEU A 7 -12.73 -1.64 18.99
C LEU A 7 -14.00 -2.12 18.29
N SER A 8 -15.00 -1.24 18.23
CA SER A 8 -16.14 -1.37 17.32
C SER A 8 -15.69 -1.29 15.86
N ALA A 9 -16.57 -1.70 14.92
CA ALA A 9 -16.28 -1.58 13.49
C ALA A 9 -16.03 -0.12 13.07
N SER A 10 -16.87 0.81 13.55
CA SER A 10 -16.74 2.25 13.29
C SER A 10 -15.44 2.85 13.82
N GLU A 11 -14.97 2.43 15.01
CA GLU A 11 -13.69 2.93 15.54
C GLU A 11 -12.50 2.43 14.71
N ARG A 12 -12.58 1.21 14.16
CA ARG A 12 -11.56 0.75 13.22
C ARG A 12 -11.57 1.55 11.93
N ASP A 13 -12.74 1.81 11.37
CA ASP A 13 -12.85 2.56 10.12
C ASP A 13 -12.26 3.97 10.29
N THR A 14 -12.52 4.64 11.41
CA THR A 14 -11.92 5.94 11.71
C THR A 14 -10.39 5.86 11.88
N LEU A 15 -9.87 4.83 12.55
CA LEU A 15 -8.42 4.67 12.74
C LEU A 15 -7.67 4.29 11.47
N LEU A 16 -8.34 3.60 10.54
CA LEU A 16 -7.77 3.14 9.28
C LEU A 16 -8.09 4.10 8.12
N ALA A 17 -8.78 5.21 8.40
CA ALA A 17 -9.15 6.22 7.44
C ALA A 17 -7.89 6.81 6.80
N LEU A 18 -7.90 6.85 5.48
CA LEU A 18 -6.84 7.50 4.71
C LEU A 18 -6.99 9.02 4.82
N PRO A 19 -5.92 9.78 4.60
CA PRO A 19 -6.03 11.23 4.55
C PRO A 19 -6.88 11.64 3.34
N ASP A 20 -7.95 12.39 3.60
CA ASP A 20 -8.92 12.82 2.57
C ASP A 20 -8.58 14.18 1.94
N SER A 21 -7.73 14.98 2.61
CA SER A 21 -7.33 16.30 2.13
C SER A 21 -6.02 16.25 1.33
N GLN A 22 -5.89 17.14 0.35
CA GLN A 22 -4.65 17.27 -0.42
C GLN A 22 -3.45 17.66 0.46
N ASP A 23 -3.66 18.53 1.45
CA ASP A 23 -2.62 18.93 2.39
C ASP A 23 -2.12 17.76 3.24
N ASP A 24 -3.02 16.88 3.69
CA ASP A 24 -2.65 15.68 4.44
C ASP A 24 -1.95 14.66 3.55
N LEU A 25 -2.37 14.51 2.30
CA LEU A 25 -1.66 13.69 1.31
C LEU A 25 -0.25 14.22 1.06
N ILE A 26 -0.06 15.53 0.90
CA ILE A 26 1.27 16.12 0.75
C ILE A 26 2.09 15.90 2.02
N ARG A 27 1.49 16.08 3.21
CA ARG A 27 2.19 15.92 4.49
C ARG A 27 2.64 14.49 4.74
N TYR A 28 1.75 13.52 4.51
CA TYR A 28 2.00 12.13 4.88
C TYR A 28 2.54 11.30 3.72
N TYR A 29 2.12 11.55 2.48
CA TYR A 29 2.42 10.69 1.33
C TYR A 29 3.45 11.27 0.36
N THR A 30 4.08 12.41 0.67
CA THR A 30 5.24 12.87 -0.09
C THR A 30 6.47 12.03 0.24
N PHE A 31 7.14 11.55 -0.81
CA PHE A 31 8.40 10.82 -0.70
C PHE A 31 9.60 11.75 -0.75
N ASN A 32 10.55 11.50 0.15
CA ASN A 32 11.88 12.10 0.07
C ASN A 32 12.82 11.24 -0.80
N GLU A 33 14.06 11.70 -1.02
CA GLU A 33 15.04 10.98 -1.84
C GLU A 33 15.40 9.60 -1.30
N SER A 34 15.38 9.41 0.02
CA SER A 34 15.66 8.12 0.65
C SER A 34 14.53 7.13 0.39
N ASP A 35 13.27 7.58 0.51
CA ASP A 35 12.08 6.79 0.20
C ASP A 35 12.10 6.36 -1.27
N LEU A 36 12.38 7.30 -2.18
CA LEU A 36 12.49 7.03 -3.62
C LEU A 36 13.61 6.03 -3.94
N SER A 37 14.73 6.11 -3.23
CA SER A 37 15.84 5.16 -3.37
C SER A 37 15.42 3.74 -2.97
N LEU A 38 14.69 3.60 -1.86
CA LEU A 38 14.14 2.31 -1.42
C LEU A 38 13.09 1.75 -2.39
N ILE A 39 12.22 2.62 -2.93
CA ILE A 39 11.22 2.22 -3.93
C ILE A 39 11.92 1.69 -5.18
N ARG A 40 12.94 2.40 -5.70
CA ARG A 40 13.66 2.02 -6.91
C ARG A 40 14.43 0.69 -6.79
N GLN A 41 14.76 0.24 -5.58
CA GLN A 41 15.39 -1.07 -5.36
C GLN A 41 14.44 -2.25 -5.65
N ARG A 42 13.11 -2.03 -5.73
CA ARG A 42 12.15 -3.10 -6.05
C ARG A 42 12.17 -3.41 -7.56
N ARG A 43 12.06 -4.70 -7.90
CA ARG A 43 12.04 -5.19 -9.28
C ARG A 43 10.64 -5.11 -9.87
N GLY A 44 10.48 -4.39 -10.99
CA GLY A 44 9.22 -4.25 -11.72
C GLY A 44 8.31 -3.14 -11.17
N ASP A 45 7.59 -2.46 -12.06
CA ASP A 45 6.82 -1.26 -11.73
C ASP A 45 5.67 -1.55 -10.76
N ALA A 46 5.03 -2.70 -10.88
CA ALA A 46 4.00 -3.14 -9.95
C ALA A 46 4.52 -3.28 -8.51
N ASN A 47 5.72 -3.83 -8.33
CA ASN A 47 6.32 -3.98 -7.00
C ASN A 47 6.82 -2.64 -6.44
N ARG A 48 7.28 -1.74 -7.31
CA ARG A 48 7.65 -0.37 -6.91
C ARG A 48 6.43 0.40 -6.42
N LEU A 49 5.32 0.33 -7.16
CA LEU A 49 4.05 0.94 -6.79
C LEU A 49 3.51 0.34 -5.49
N GLY A 50 3.42 -0.99 -5.39
CA GLY A 50 2.94 -1.66 -4.17
C GLY A 50 3.79 -1.32 -2.95
N PHE A 51 5.10 -1.21 -3.11
CA PHE A 51 6.00 -0.80 -2.04
C PHE A 51 5.85 0.69 -1.66
N ALA A 52 5.66 1.57 -2.64
CA ALA A 52 5.38 2.99 -2.39
C ALA A 52 4.07 3.16 -1.59
N VAL A 53 3.00 2.50 -2.00
CA VAL A 53 1.72 2.51 -1.27
C VAL A 53 1.89 1.95 0.14
N GLN A 54 2.66 0.87 0.30
CA GLN A 54 2.96 0.31 1.63
C GLN A 54 3.70 1.31 2.54
N LEU A 55 4.67 2.05 2.00
CA LEU A 55 5.38 3.09 2.76
C LEU A 55 4.45 4.22 3.20
N CYS A 56 3.52 4.65 2.33
CA CYS A 56 2.50 5.63 2.68
C CYS A 56 1.66 5.17 3.88
N LEU A 57 1.11 3.96 3.80
CA LEU A 57 0.21 3.43 4.84
C LEU A 57 0.91 3.17 6.18
N LEU A 58 2.18 2.75 6.13
CA LEU A 58 3.02 2.62 7.32
C LEU A 58 3.32 3.96 8.00
N ARG A 59 3.39 5.05 7.23
CA ARG A 59 3.61 6.40 7.76
C ARG A 59 2.32 7.00 8.32
N TYR A 60 1.21 6.82 7.62
CA TYR A 60 -0.12 7.20 8.07
C TYR A 60 -1.17 6.37 7.30
N PRO A 61 -2.11 5.68 7.96
CA PRO A 61 -2.44 5.79 9.40
C PRO A 61 -1.54 4.97 10.35
N GLY A 62 -0.53 4.26 9.84
CA GLY A 62 0.37 3.44 10.65
C GLY A 62 0.11 1.93 10.57
N TYR A 63 -0.47 1.45 9.46
CA TYR A 63 -0.71 0.02 9.26
C TYR A 63 -0.12 -0.49 7.94
N ALA A 64 0.20 -1.77 7.93
CA ALA A 64 0.69 -2.48 6.76
C ALA A 64 -0.47 -3.10 5.98
N LEU A 65 -0.39 -3.12 4.65
CA LEU A 65 -1.23 -3.99 3.84
C LEU A 65 -0.90 -5.44 4.18
N ALA A 66 -1.84 -6.09 4.86
CA ALA A 66 -1.82 -7.53 5.00
C ALA A 66 -2.13 -8.15 3.62
N SER A 67 -1.53 -9.31 3.33
CA SER A 67 -1.75 -10.06 2.08
C SER A 67 -3.24 -10.35 1.80
N ASP A 68 -4.07 -10.35 2.85
CA ASP A 68 -5.51 -10.63 2.83
C ASP A 68 -6.37 -9.36 2.89
N SER A 69 -5.76 -8.17 2.78
CA SER A 69 -6.49 -6.90 2.77
C SER A 69 -7.19 -6.68 1.42
N VAL A 70 -8.40 -6.12 1.45
CA VAL A 70 -9.22 -5.84 0.26
C VAL A 70 -8.46 -5.00 -0.78
N LEU A 71 -7.53 -4.15 -0.35
CA LEU A 71 -6.67 -3.36 -1.23
C LEU A 71 -5.65 -4.23 -2.00
N ALA A 72 -5.10 -5.29 -1.39
CA ALA A 72 -4.17 -6.21 -2.04
C ALA A 72 -4.82 -6.99 -3.20
N ALA A 73 -6.12 -7.28 -3.10
CA ALA A 73 -6.87 -7.90 -4.19
C ALA A 73 -7.05 -6.94 -5.38
N SER A 74 -7.29 -5.65 -5.11
CA SER A 74 -7.43 -4.63 -6.15
C SER A 74 -6.12 -4.39 -6.93
N ILE A 75 -4.97 -4.45 -6.25
CA ILE A 75 -3.65 -4.31 -6.89
C ILE A 75 -3.28 -5.54 -7.75
N LYS A 76 -3.75 -6.74 -7.41
CA LYS A 76 -3.44 -7.98 -8.15
C LYS A 76 -4.09 -8.07 -9.54
N HIS A 77 -5.08 -7.24 -9.86
CA HIS A 77 -5.72 -7.25 -11.18
C HIS A 77 -4.93 -6.52 -12.29
N GLY A 78 -3.82 -5.84 -11.97
CA GLY A 78 -2.85 -5.37 -12.96
C GLY A 78 -1.96 -6.51 -13.48
N SER A 79 -2.54 -7.42 -14.27
CA SER A 79 -1.81 -8.56 -14.87
C SER A 79 -0.71 -8.07 -15.84
N PRO A 80 0.56 -8.51 -15.70
CA PRO A 80 1.50 -8.51 -16.82
C PRO A 80 1.20 -9.77 -17.65
N GLN A 81 0.13 -9.74 -18.45
CA GLN A 81 0.07 -10.66 -19.57
C GLN A 81 0.94 -10.10 -20.69
N ASN A 82 1.87 -10.94 -21.15
CA ASN A 82 2.58 -10.85 -22.43
C ASN A 82 4.02 -10.29 -22.41
N SER A 83 4.97 -11.07 -21.88
CA SER A 83 6.37 -10.98 -22.33
C SER A 83 7.10 -12.32 -22.47
N GLU A 84 6.39 -13.45 -22.51
CA GLU A 84 6.99 -14.76 -22.82
C GLU A 84 6.27 -15.43 -23.99
N LYS A 85 6.58 -14.98 -25.20
CA LYS A 85 6.60 -15.80 -26.43
C LYS A 85 6.94 -14.92 -27.64
N ILE A 86 8.21 -14.57 -27.86
CA ILE A 86 8.86 -14.51 -29.20
C ILE A 86 10.38 -14.62 -28.99
N VAL A 87 10.86 -15.81 -28.61
CA VAL A 87 12.15 -16.33 -29.07
C VAL A 87 11.93 -17.82 -29.31
N ARG A 88 11.47 -18.12 -30.52
CA ARG A 88 11.69 -19.34 -31.31
C ARG A 88 10.95 -19.20 -32.63
#